data_AF-A0A4Z0QB66-F1
#
_entry.id   AF-A0A4Z0QB66-F1
#
_cell.length_a   1.000
_cell.length_b   1.000
_cell.length_c   1.000
_cell.angle_alpha   90.00
_cell.angle_beta   90.00
_cell.angle_gamma   90.00
#
_symmetry.space_group_name_H-M   'P 1'
#
loop_
_entity.id
_entity.type
_entity.pdbx_description
1 polymer ?
#
loop_
_entity_poly.entity_id
_entity_poly.type
_entity_poly.pdbx_seq_one_letter_code
_entity_poly.pdbx_strand_id
1 'polypeptide(L)'
;MAQHQNDNNAGWTSPGGLSPIPKEELFRMLDEENIQEKDLPKKTKHLADQLRETYEKSSGQKLQAADLEGFRALVGREAAEWLSRRPHV
;
A
#
# COMPACT_ATOMS: atom_id res chain seq x y z
N MET A 1 -13.50 20.11 -23.00
CA MET A 1 -12.12 20.04 -22.46
C MET A 1 -11.96 18.67 -21.81
N ALA A 2 -10.92 17.93 -22.24
CA ALA A 2 -10.35 16.69 -21.69
C ALA A 2 -11.31 15.58 -21.21
N GLN A 3 -11.53 14.59 -22.07
CA GLN A 3 -11.78 13.19 -21.67
C GLN A 3 -10.47 12.58 -21.12
N HIS A 4 -10.52 12.07 -19.90
CA HIS A 4 -9.78 10.93 -19.35
C HIS A 4 -10.52 10.60 -18.03
N GLN A 5 -11.57 9.78 -18.00
CA GLN A 5 -11.46 8.32 -18.03
C GLN A 5 -10.15 7.84 -17.37
N ASN A 6 -10.13 7.85 -16.04
CA ASN A 6 -9.32 6.89 -15.28
C ASN A 6 -10.01 6.53 -13.96
N ASP A 7 -11.29 6.23 -14.06
CA ASP A 7 -11.99 5.35 -13.12
C ASP A 7 -11.51 3.93 -13.49
N ASN A 8 -10.53 3.34 -12.76
CA ASN A 8 -10.25 1.87 -12.66
C ASN A 8 -8.83 1.46 -12.16
N ASN A 9 -8.08 2.28 -11.41
CA ASN A 9 -7.06 1.71 -10.51
C ASN A 9 -6.98 2.54 -9.23
N ALA A 10 -7.84 2.22 -8.26
CA ALA A 10 -8.01 2.98 -7.03
C ALA A 10 -6.83 2.78 -6.08
N GLY A 11 -5.64 3.26 -6.45
CA GLY A 11 -4.55 3.44 -5.50
C GLY A 11 -4.93 4.51 -4.48
N TRP A 12 -4.92 4.13 -3.21
CA TRP A 12 -4.88 4.99 -2.04
C TRP A 12 -3.99 6.23 -2.23
N THR A 13 -4.55 7.37 -1.87
CA THR A 13 -3.89 8.68 -1.95
C THR A 13 -2.66 8.69 -1.04
N SER A 14 -1.48 8.90 -1.63
CA SER A 14 -0.27 9.12 -0.87
C SER A 14 -0.39 10.39 -0.01
N PRO A 15 0.06 10.38 1.25
CA PRO A 15 0.23 11.62 1.99
C PRO A 15 1.18 12.55 1.22
N GLY A 16 0.81 13.83 1.09
CA GLY A 16 1.59 14.82 0.35
C GLY A 16 1.19 15.07 -1.11
N GLY A 17 0.07 14.52 -1.59
CA GLY A 17 -0.45 14.80 -2.95
C GLY A 17 0.36 14.14 -4.08
N LEU A 18 1.15 13.14 -3.72
CA LEU A 18 1.95 12.36 -4.65
C LEU A 18 1.10 11.25 -5.31
N SER A 19 1.69 10.59 -6.32
CA SER A 19 1.07 9.51 -7.10
C SER A 19 0.35 8.47 -6.21
N PRO A 20 -0.72 7.83 -6.72
CA PRO A 20 -1.44 6.79 -5.99
C PRO A 20 -0.49 5.64 -5.62
N ILE A 21 -0.55 5.17 -4.37
CA ILE A 21 0.23 4.01 -3.92
C ILE A 21 -0.38 2.76 -4.58
N PRO A 22 0.42 1.84 -5.16
CA PRO A 22 -0.13 0.63 -5.76
C PRO A 22 -0.70 -0.30 -4.67
N LYS A 23 -2.03 -0.47 -4.62
CA LYS A 23 -2.69 -1.45 -3.72
C LYS A 23 -2.42 -2.89 -4.13
N GLU A 24 -2.29 -3.11 -5.43
CA GLU A 24 -2.07 -4.44 -6.01
C GLU A 24 -0.76 -5.06 -5.49
N GLU A 25 0.31 -4.27 -5.39
CA GLU A 25 1.59 -4.73 -4.82
C GLU A 25 1.45 -5.13 -3.36
N LEU A 26 0.70 -4.38 -2.54
CA LEU A 26 0.41 -4.77 -1.16
C LEU A 26 -0.29 -6.12 -1.10
N PHE A 27 -1.35 -6.29 -1.88
CA PHE A 27 -2.14 -7.52 -1.90
C PHE A 27 -1.34 -8.70 -2.43
N ARG A 28 -0.48 -8.48 -3.42
CA ARG A 28 0.41 -9.52 -3.95
C ARG A 28 1.42 -9.96 -2.89
N MET A 29 2.05 -9.02 -2.17
CA MET A 29 2.94 -9.37 -1.06
C MET A 29 2.23 -10.14 0.05
N LEU A 30 1.03 -9.72 0.45
CA LEU A 30 0.24 -10.41 1.47
C LEU A 30 -0.09 -11.85 1.06
N ASP A 31 -0.34 -12.09 -0.23
CA ASP A 31 -0.60 -13.42 -0.78
C ASP A 31 0.67 -14.26 -0.92
N GLU A 32 1.71 -13.72 -1.56
CA GLU A 32 3.00 -14.38 -1.81
C GLU A 32 3.70 -14.77 -0.51
N GLU A 33 3.67 -13.91 0.50
CA GLU A 33 4.26 -14.18 1.82
C GLU A 33 3.28 -14.91 2.77
N ASN A 34 2.05 -15.22 2.32
CA ASN A 34 0.99 -15.82 3.11
C ASN A 34 0.77 -15.14 4.48
N ILE A 35 0.75 -13.80 4.47
CA ILE A 35 0.67 -13.00 5.69
C ILE A 35 -0.73 -13.12 6.26
N GLN A 36 -0.81 -13.48 7.54
CA GLN A 36 -2.06 -13.51 8.28
C GLN A 36 -2.24 -12.25 9.11
N GLU A 37 -3.49 -11.96 9.50
CA GLU A 37 -3.82 -10.76 10.27
C GLU A 37 -3.06 -10.69 11.60
N LYS A 38 -2.75 -11.85 12.20
CA LYS A 38 -1.91 -11.96 13.40
C LYS A 38 -0.44 -11.54 13.18
N ASP A 39 0.05 -11.66 11.95
CA ASP A 39 1.43 -11.38 11.56
C ASP A 39 1.59 -9.96 11.02
N LEU A 40 0.49 -9.30 10.66
CA LEU A 40 0.46 -7.90 10.23
C LEU A 40 1.29 -6.97 11.11
N PRO A 41 1.11 -6.87 12.43
CA PRO A 41 1.87 -5.91 13.24
C PRO A 41 3.40 -6.12 13.14
N LYS A 42 3.86 -7.35 12.85
CA LYS A 42 5.29 -7.66 12.62
C LYS A 42 5.72 -7.40 11.18
N LYS A 43 4.82 -7.59 10.22
CA LYS A 43 5.07 -7.49 8.78
C LYS A 43 4.76 -6.12 8.18
N THR A 44 3.94 -5.28 8.81
CA THR A 44 3.55 -3.94 8.32
C THR A 44 4.76 -3.07 8.03
N LYS A 45 5.80 -3.14 8.88
CA LYS A 45 7.06 -2.42 8.63
C LYS A 45 7.75 -2.91 7.36
N HIS A 46 7.77 -4.22 7.12
CA HIS A 46 8.38 -4.82 5.93
C HIS A 46 7.58 -4.48 4.67
N LEU A 47 6.26 -4.67 4.70
CA LEU A 47 5.35 -4.33 3.60
C LEU A 47 5.46 -2.85 3.24
N ALA A 48 5.49 -1.97 4.24
CA ALA A 48 5.66 -0.54 4.00
C ALA A 48 7.03 -0.19 3.40
N ASP A 49 8.09 -0.90 3.77
CA ASP A 49 9.43 -0.66 3.22
C ASP A 49 9.52 -1.11 1.75
N GLN A 50 8.96 -2.28 1.43
CA GLN A 50 8.86 -2.80 0.05
C GLN A 50 7.98 -1.90 -0.83
N LEU A 51 6.78 -1.55 -0.38
CA LEU A 51 5.89 -0.64 -1.10
C LEU A 51 6.52 0.72 -1.30
N ARG A 52 7.21 1.25 -0.29
CA ARG A 52 7.95 2.50 -0.39
C ARG A 52 9.02 2.40 -1.49
N GLU A 53 9.83 1.34 -1.52
CA GLU A 53 10.86 1.21 -2.55
C GLU A 53 10.26 1.17 -3.97
N THR A 54 9.22 0.36 -4.18
CA THR A 54 8.48 0.30 -5.46
C THR A 54 7.89 1.66 -5.82
N TYR A 55 7.33 2.35 -4.84
CA TYR A 55 6.73 3.67 -5.00
C TYR A 55 7.76 4.75 -5.34
N GLU A 56 8.90 4.78 -4.66
CA GLU A 56 9.99 5.74 -4.91
C GLU A 56 10.62 5.50 -6.28
N LYS A 57 10.76 4.23 -6.71
CA LYS A 57 11.22 3.85 -8.05
C LYS A 57 10.23 4.26 -9.14
N SER A 58 8.93 4.02 -8.93
CA SER A 58 7.90 4.30 -9.93
C SER A 58 7.57 5.80 -10.05
N SER A 59 7.49 6.50 -8.91
CA SER A 59 7.15 7.93 -8.87
C SER A 59 8.35 8.85 -9.09
N GLY A 60 9.58 8.32 -9.02
CA GLY A 60 10.82 9.10 -9.08
C GLY A 60 11.00 10.09 -7.91
N GLN A 61 10.16 10.00 -6.88
CA GLN A 61 10.12 10.90 -5.74
C GLN A 61 10.28 10.11 -4.44
N LYS A 62 11.13 10.62 -3.54
CA LYS A 62 11.33 10.01 -2.23
C LYS A 62 10.21 10.39 -1.27
N LEU A 63 9.71 9.40 -0.54
CA LEU A 63 8.74 9.65 0.52
C LEU A 63 9.44 10.37 1.67
N GLN A 64 8.89 11.49 2.15
CA GLN A 64 9.50 12.23 3.25
C GLN A 64 9.37 11.47 4.57
N ALA A 65 10.30 11.70 5.50
CA ALA A 65 10.27 11.04 6.81
C ALA A 65 8.99 11.36 7.61
N ALA A 66 8.43 12.56 7.43
CA ALA A 66 7.16 12.95 8.05
C ALA A 66 5.97 12.11 7.55
N ASP A 67 6.01 11.69 6.28
CA ASP A 67 4.96 10.92 5.63
C ASP A 67 5.13 9.40 5.83
N LEU A 68 6.30 8.93 6.25
CA LEU A 68 6.58 7.50 6.45
C LEU A 68 5.70 6.87 7.52
N GLU A 69 5.41 7.61 8.60
CA GLU A 69 4.59 7.09 9.68
C GLU A 69 3.13 6.93 9.25
N GLY A 70 2.60 7.95 8.56
CA GLY A 70 1.27 7.89 7.94
C GLY A 70 1.18 6.80 6.87
N PHE A 71 2.21 6.66 6.04
CA PHE A 71 2.30 5.60 5.03
C PHE A 71 2.26 4.22 5.67
N ARG A 72 3.06 3.95 6.71
CA ARG A 72 3.04 2.68 7.44
C ARG A 72 1.68 2.38 8.06
N ALA A 73 1.06 3.38 8.68
CA ALA A 73 -0.27 3.23 9.28
C ALA A 73 -1.32 2.88 8.22
N LEU A 74 -1.27 3.54 7.06
CA LEU A 74 -2.14 3.25 5.93
C LEU A 74 -1.89 1.82 5.39
N VAL A 75 -0.63 1.39 5.28
CA VAL A 75 -0.27 0.03 4.82
C VAL A 75 -0.88 -1.02 5.74
N GLY A 76 -0.69 -0.84 7.04
CA GLY A 76 -1.25 -1.75 8.04
C GLY A 76 -2.77 -1.80 7.97
N ARG A 77 -3.43 -0.65 7.77
CA ARG A 77 -4.89 -0.58 7.66
C ARG A 77 -5.43 -1.28 6.42
N GLU A 78 -4.90 -1.00 5.23
CA GLU A 78 -5.38 -1.67 4.00
C GLU A 78 -5.09 -3.17 4.03
N ALA A 79 -3.93 -3.55 4.54
CA ALA A 79 -3.58 -4.95 4.66
C ALA A 79 -4.50 -5.68 5.64
N ALA A 80 -4.82 -5.06 6.79
CA ALA A 80 -5.80 -5.59 7.73
C ALA A 80 -7.17 -5.72 7.07
N GLU A 81 -7.67 -4.66 6.43
CA GLU A 81 -8.97 -4.68 5.77
C GLU A 81 -9.06 -5.78 4.70
N TRP A 82 -8.00 -5.96 3.91
CA TRP A 82 -7.95 -6.99 2.88
C TRP A 82 -7.90 -8.40 3.48
N LEU A 83 -7.11 -8.62 4.54
CA LEU A 83 -7.06 -9.91 5.23
C LEU A 83 -8.37 -10.23 5.94
N SER A 84 -9.01 -9.26 6.59
CA SER A 84 -10.34 -9.45 7.21
C SER A 84 -11.44 -9.72 6.17
N ARG A 85 -11.28 -9.25 4.93
CA ARG A 85 -12.20 -9.50 3.81
C ARG A 85 -12.00 -10.86 3.14
N ARG A 86 -10.84 -11.50 3.31
CA ARG A 86 -10.62 -12.83 2.75
C ARG A 86 -11.52 -13.83 3.49
N PRO A 87 -12.27 -14.68 2.76
CA PRO A 87 -12.94 -15.80 3.42
C PRO A 87 -11.86 -16.64 4.08
N HIS A 88 -11.93 -16.76 5.42
CA HIS A 88 -11.16 -17.75 6.16
C HIS A 88 -11.61 -19.14 5.65
N VAL A 89 -10.83 -19.73 4.75
CA VAL A 89 -10.99 -21.12 4.29
C VAL A 89 -10.24 -22.07 5.22
#